data_AF-A0A8J7HEH5-F1
#
_entry.id   AF-A0A8J7HEH5-F1
#
_cell.length_a   1.000
_cell.length_b   1.000
_cell.length_c   1.000
_cell.angle_alpha   90.00
_cell.angle_beta   90.00
_cell.angle_gamma   90.00
#
_symmetry.space_group_name_H-M   'P 1'
#
loop_
_entity.id
_entity.type
_entity.pdbx_description
1 polymer ?
#
loop_
_entity_poly.entity_id
_entity_poly.type
_entity_poly.pdbx_seq_one_letter_code
_entity_poly.pdbx_strand_id
1 'polypeptide(L)'
;MTSAWLQGQKTQLSRQQYYVCRPCEQKRSKKRHSAFWIGLYGQNWITSLNECQELVLDMMAVVRNKQAFYHQGLRAMLLIQQPL
;
A
#
# COMPACT_ATOMS: atom_id res chain seq x y z
N MET A 1 4.77 19.35 9.31
CA MET A 1 4.29 18.00 8.94
C MET A 1 4.75 17.70 7.52
N THR A 2 5.30 16.52 7.23
CA THR A 2 5.76 16.18 5.88
C THR A 2 4.63 15.58 5.04
N SER A 3 4.75 15.65 3.71
CA SER A 3 3.81 15.04 2.76
C SER A 3 3.62 13.54 3.04
N ALA A 4 4.71 12.82 3.30
CA ALA A 4 4.68 11.40 3.67
C ALA A 4 3.86 11.14 4.95
N TRP A 5 3.93 12.03 5.95
CA TRP A 5 3.13 11.89 7.16
C TRP A 5 1.63 12.04 6.89
N LEU A 6 1.24 13.04 6.09
CA LEU A 6 -0.16 13.26 5.70
C LEU A 6 -0.69 12.07 4.89
N GLN A 7 0.10 11.58 3.93
CA GLN A 7 -0.26 10.41 3.13
C GLN A 7 -0.43 9.15 4.00
N GLY A 8 0.44 9.01 5.00
CA GLY A 8 0.34 7.96 6.00
C GLY A 8 -0.96 8.00 6.77
N GLN A 9 -1.35 9.18 7.28
CA GLN A 9 -2.63 9.33 7.98
C GLN A 9 -3.82 8.97 7.09
N LYS A 10 -3.83 9.47 5.85
CA LYS A 10 -4.87 9.13 4.87
C LYS A 10 -4.95 7.61 4.63
N THR A 11 -3.80 6.96 4.46
CA THR A 11 -3.70 5.50 4.26
C THR A 11 -4.24 4.71 5.45
N GLN A 12 -4.08 5.23 6.67
CA GLN A 12 -4.67 4.64 7.87
C GLN A 12 -6.20 4.79 7.89
N LEU A 13 -6.71 5.99 7.56
CA LEU A 13 -8.15 6.28 7.52
C LEU A 13 -8.87 5.44 6.44
N SER A 14 -8.26 5.28 5.27
CA SER A 14 -8.76 4.43 4.19
C SER A 14 -8.57 2.93 4.45
N ARG A 15 -7.97 2.58 5.59
CA ARG A 15 -7.61 1.22 6.02
C ARG A 15 -6.68 0.48 5.07
N GLN A 16 -6.00 1.13 4.12
CA GLN A 16 -5.13 0.44 3.14
C GLN A 16 -3.73 0.08 3.67
N GLN A 17 -3.43 0.45 4.92
CA GLN A 17 -2.12 0.20 5.55
C GLN A 17 -1.68 -1.28 5.55
N TYR A 18 -2.59 -2.24 5.41
CA TYR A 18 -2.26 -3.67 5.40
C TYR A 18 -1.52 -4.13 4.14
N TYR A 19 -1.60 -3.38 3.03
CA TYR A 19 -0.82 -3.67 1.83
C TYR A 19 0.63 -3.19 1.91
N VAL A 20 0.88 -2.16 2.72
CA VAL A 20 2.19 -1.48 2.77
C VAL A 20 2.96 -1.78 4.05
N CYS A 21 2.26 -2.11 5.13
CA CYS A 21 2.83 -2.30 6.44
C CYS A 21 2.22 -3.53 7.13
N ARG A 22 2.97 -4.13 8.05
CA ARG A 22 2.39 -5.16 8.92
C ARG A 22 1.43 -4.52 9.93
N PRO A 23 0.26 -5.13 10.18
CA PRO A 23 -0.65 -4.69 11.23
C PRO A 23 0.04 -4.67 12.61
N CYS A 24 -0.42 -3.77 13.48
CA CYS A 24 0.06 -3.73 14.86
C CYS A 24 -0.44 -4.98 15.61
N GLU A 25 0.43 -5.62 16.37
CA GLU A 25 0.06 -6.79 17.17
C GLU A 25 -0.90 -6.40 18.30
N GLN A 26 -1.88 -7.25 18.61
CA GLN A 26 -2.95 -6.95 19.59
C GLN A 26 -2.43 -6.57 20.98
N LYS A 27 -1.30 -7.16 21.42
CA LYS A 27 -0.73 -6.96 22.77
C LYS A 27 0.35 -5.87 22.83
N ARG A 28 0.58 -5.12 21.73
CA ARG A 28 1.66 -4.14 21.69
C ARG A 28 1.22 -2.81 22.30
N SER A 29 2.01 -2.27 23.22
CA SER A 29 1.74 -0.98 23.88
C SER A 29 2.08 0.25 23.02
N LYS A 30 2.96 0.09 22.02
CA LYS A 30 3.40 1.17 21.12
C LYS A 30 3.02 0.85 19.68
N LYS A 31 2.67 1.88 18.90
CA LYS A 31 2.43 1.72 17.45
C LYS A 31 3.66 1.08 16.77
N ARG A 32 3.41 0.10 15.90
CA ARG A 32 4.47 -0.57 15.12
C ARG A 32 5.06 0.35 14.05
N HIS A 33 4.21 1.10 13.36
CA HIS A 33 4.60 2.06 12.32
C HIS A 33 4.00 3.44 12.61
N SER A 34 4.80 4.48 12.43
CA SER A 34 4.31 5.86 12.45
C SER A 34 3.59 6.18 11.14
N ALA A 35 2.75 7.23 11.13
CA ALA A 35 2.11 7.69 9.90
C ALA A 35 3.16 8.03 8.82
N PHE A 36 4.26 8.69 9.20
CA PHE A 36 5.38 8.96 8.28
C PHE A 36 5.88 7.70 7.56
N TRP A 37 6.16 6.61 8.31
CA TRP A 37 6.63 5.36 7.73
C TRP A 37 5.59 4.70 6.83
N ILE A 38 4.31 4.76 7.19
CA ILE A 38 3.23 4.22 6.37
C ILE A 38 3.16 4.94 5.02
N GLY A 39 3.23 6.28 5.01
CA GLY A 39 3.22 7.04 3.76
C GLY A 39 4.47 6.81 2.91
N LEU A 40 5.64 6.71 3.54
CA LEU A 40 6.89 6.40 2.83
C LEU A 40 6.84 5.01 2.18
N TYR A 41 6.36 3.99 2.90
CA TYR A 41 6.22 2.64 2.33
C TYR A 41 5.16 2.58 1.23
N GLY A 42 4.07 3.34 1.35
CA GLY A 42 3.10 3.49 0.27
C GLY A 42 3.74 4.05 -1.00
N GLN A 43 4.54 5.11 -0.87
CA GLN A 43 5.24 5.69 -2.01
C GLN A 43 6.25 4.71 -2.62
N ASN A 44 7.03 4.01 -1.80
CA ASN A 44 7.98 3.01 -2.30
C ASN A 44 7.27 1.88 -3.04
N TRP A 45 6.15 1.37 -2.52
CA TRP A 45 5.37 0.33 -3.18
C TRP A 45 4.84 0.78 -4.56
N ILE A 46 4.35 2.02 -4.64
CA ILE A 46 3.92 2.65 -5.88
C ILE A 46 5.05 2.73 -6.90
N THR A 47 6.20 3.27 -6.48
CA THR A 47 7.37 3.39 -7.35
C THR A 47 7.81 2.02 -7.87
N SER A 48 7.90 1.02 -7.00
CA SER A 48 8.28 -0.33 -7.41
C SER A 48 7.27 -0.97 -8.37
N LEU A 49 5.96 -0.78 -8.17
CA LEU A 49 4.98 -1.31 -9.13
C LEU A 49 5.14 -0.65 -10.50
N ASN A 50 5.33 0.67 -10.54
CA ASN A 50 5.49 1.39 -11.81
C ASN A 50 6.72 0.87 -12.58
N GLU A 51 7.81 0.57 -11.87
CA GLU A 51 9.03 0.01 -12.47
C GLU A 51 8.85 -1.43 -12.99
N CYS A 52 7.95 -2.22 -12.39
CA CYS A 52 7.72 -3.62 -12.77
C CYS A 52 6.33 -3.90 -13.36
N GLN A 53 5.63 -2.86 -13.84
CA GLN A 53 4.22 -2.95 -14.23
C GLN A 53 3.98 -4.03 -15.30
N GLU A 54 4.84 -4.10 -16.31
CA GLU A 54 4.73 -5.08 -17.40
C GLU A 54 4.80 -6.52 -16.86
N LEU A 55 5.78 -6.80 -15.99
CA LEU A 55 5.93 -8.11 -15.36
C LEU A 55 4.68 -8.49 -14.54
N VAL A 56 4.09 -7.54 -13.82
CA VAL A 56 2.86 -7.79 -13.04
C VAL A 56 1.68 -8.09 -13.96
N LEU A 57 1.55 -7.39 -15.09
CA LEU A 57 0.51 -7.66 -16.09
C LEU A 57 0.66 -9.06 -16.70
N ASP A 58 1.88 -9.46 -17.03
CA ASP A 58 2.17 -10.81 -17.51
C ASP A 58 1.81 -11.87 -16.47
N MET A 59 2.16 -11.65 -15.20
CA MET A 59 1.77 -12.54 -14.11
C MET A 59 0.25 -12.64 -13.95
N MET A 60 -0.48 -11.53 -14.10
CA MET A 60 -1.95 -11.52 -14.04
C MET A 60 -2.61 -12.29 -15.20
N ALA A 61 -1.97 -12.32 -16.37
CA ALA A 61 -2.42 -13.08 -17.53
C ALA A 61 -2.20 -14.59 -17.34
N VAL A 62 -1.07 -14.99 -16.74
CA VAL A 62 -0.73 -16.39 -16.49
C VAL A 62 -1.50 -16.96 -15.30
N VAL A 63 -1.58 -16.21 -14.19
CA VAL A 63 -2.14 -16.68 -12.90
C VAL A 63 -3.58 -16.19 -12.73
N ARG A 64 -4.47 -16.58 -13.67
CA ARG A 64 -5.85 -16.07 -13.73
C ARG A 64 -6.66 -16.33 -12.46
N ASN A 65 -6.43 -17.45 -11.79
CA ASN A 65 -7.09 -17.80 -10.52
C ASN A 65 -6.76 -16.85 -9.37
N LYS A 66 -5.75 -15.98 -9.51
CA LYS A 66 -5.38 -14.96 -8.53
C LYS A 66 -5.77 -13.55 -8.94
N GLN A 67 -6.43 -13.35 -10.09
CA GLN A 67 -6.79 -12.02 -10.60
C GLN A 67 -7.52 -11.15 -9.59
N ALA A 68 -8.46 -11.71 -8.83
CA ALA A 68 -9.17 -10.97 -7.78
C ALA A 68 -8.21 -10.33 -6.75
N PHE A 69 -7.15 -11.03 -6.35
CA PHE A 69 -6.16 -10.51 -5.40
C PHE A 69 -5.29 -9.42 -6.04
N TYR A 70 -4.89 -9.59 -7.29
CA TYR A 70 -4.16 -8.54 -8.03
C TYR A 70 -5.00 -7.26 -8.15
N HIS A 71 -6.28 -7.38 -8.53
CA HIS A 71 -7.17 -6.22 -8.63
C HIS A 71 -7.41 -5.53 -7.28
N GLN A 72 -7.48 -6.29 -6.18
CA GLN A 72 -7.54 -5.73 -4.83
C GLN A 72 -6.29 -4.89 -4.50
N GLY A 73 -5.10 -5.39 -4.84
CA GLY A 73 -3.84 -4.66 -4.70
C GLY A 73 -3.82 -3.37 -5.52
N LEU A 74 -4.18 -3.44 -6.82
CA LEU A 74 -4.26 -2.27 -7.69
C LEU A 74 -5.25 -1.23 -7.17
N ARG A 75 -6.42 -1.65 -6.69
CA ARG A 75 -7.41 -0.75 -6.08
C ARG A 75 -6.85 -0.05 -4.84
N ALA A 76 -6.11 -0.77 -4.00
CA ALA A 76 -5.49 -0.19 -2.82
C ALA A 76 -4.45 0.86 -3.18
N MET A 77 -3.64 0.59 -4.21
CA MET A 77 -2.67 1.55 -4.72
C MET A 77 -3.32 2.83 -5.25
N LEU A 78 -4.42 2.70 -6.01
CA LEU A 78 -5.19 3.86 -6.46
C LEU A 78 -5.68 4.71 -5.29
N LEU A 79 -6.20 4.08 -4.22
CA LEU A 79 -6.63 4.78 -3.02
C LEU A 79 -5.48 5.47 -2.27
N ILE A 80 -4.28 4.85 -2.27
CA ILE A 80 -3.07 5.42 -1.67
C ILE A 80 -2.49 6.54 -2.54
N GLN A 81 -2.62 6.50 -3.87
CA GLN A 81 -2.11 7.54 -4.77
C GLN A 81 -2.97 8.80 -4.83
N GLN A 82 -4.23 8.72 -4.39
CA GLN A 82 -5.12 9.88 -4.44
C GLN A 82 -4.49 11.08 -3.72
N PRO A 83 -4.63 12.30 -4.28
CA PRO A 83 -4.15 13.53 -3.65
C PRO A 83 -4.80 13.74 -2.28
N LEU A 84 -4.09 14.44 -1.39
CA LEU A 84 -4.52 14.73 -0.02
C LEU A 84 -5.80 15.57 0.03
#